data_AF-A0A7X9GD12-F1
#
_entry.id   AF-A0A7X9GD12-F1
#
_cell.length_a   1.000
_cell.length_b   1.000
_cell.length_c   1.000
_cell.angle_alpha   90.00
_cell.angle_beta   90.00
_cell.angle_gamma   90.00
#
_symmetry.space_group_name_H-M   'P 1'
#
loop_
_entity.id
_entity.type
_entity.pdbx_description
1 polymer ?
#
loop_
_entity_poly.entity_id
_entity_poly.type
_entity_poly.pdbx_seq_one_letter_code
_entity_poly.pdbx_strand_id
1 'polypeptide(L)'
;MGVKKHNKRKNYIDPILIRMFEIYKPNGIDWMLDKETKKNMFTFHHITEERCGGKRIVENGAILTIASHNFLNYLDVKRRELYEELNYLFYCLNITGAPPTEDYFKEVLKIKENALARVRGKKKFY
;
A
#
# COMPACT_ATOMS: atom_id res chain seq x y z
N MET A 1 -14.30 -44.19 -9.27
CA MET A 1 -14.49 -42.95 -10.08
C MET A 1 -13.95 -41.77 -9.29
N GLY A 2 -13.04 -40.96 -9.85
CA GLY A 2 -12.44 -39.82 -9.14
C GLY A 2 -13.07 -38.49 -9.55
N VAL A 3 -13.84 -37.86 -8.66
CA VAL A 3 -14.46 -36.55 -8.92
C VAL A 3 -13.38 -35.44 -8.82
N LYS A 4 -12.88 -34.97 -9.97
CA LYS A 4 -11.98 -33.81 -10.04
C LYS A 4 -12.74 -32.55 -9.58
N LYS A 5 -12.62 -32.17 -8.31
CA LYS A 5 -13.09 -30.90 -7.76
C LYS A 5 -12.42 -29.74 -8.52
N HIS A 6 -13.11 -29.21 -9.54
CA HIS A 6 -12.65 -28.05 -10.30
C HIS A 6 -12.75 -26.82 -9.40
N ASN A 7 -11.63 -26.48 -8.76
CA ASN A 7 -11.54 -25.36 -7.84
C ASN A 7 -11.53 -24.04 -8.64
N LYS A 8 -12.69 -23.66 -9.16
CA LYS A 8 -12.93 -22.40 -9.89
C LYS A 8 -12.67 -21.24 -8.94
N ARG A 9 -11.45 -20.72 -8.95
CA ARG A 9 -11.13 -19.41 -8.36
C ARG A 9 -12.04 -18.37 -9.01
N LYS A 10 -13.11 -17.99 -8.31
CA LYS A 10 -13.86 -16.79 -8.66
C LYS A 10 -12.91 -15.61 -8.51
N ASN A 11 -12.90 -14.69 -9.48
CA ASN A 11 -12.20 -13.41 -9.32
C ASN A 11 -12.98 -12.58 -8.30
N TYR A 12 -12.69 -12.78 -7.02
CA TYR A 12 -13.24 -11.97 -5.93
C TYR A 12 -12.56 -10.60 -5.96
N ILE A 13 -13.33 -9.58 -6.32
CA ILE A 13 -12.91 -8.19 -6.23
C ILE A 13 -13.32 -7.71 -4.84
N ASP A 14 -12.37 -7.20 -4.05
CA ASP A 14 -12.66 -6.72 -2.69
C ASP A 14 -13.64 -5.52 -2.77
N PRO A 15 -14.84 -5.62 -2.16
CA PRO A 15 -15.89 -4.61 -2.33
C PRO A 15 -15.53 -3.29 -1.63
N ILE A 16 -14.70 -3.33 -0.59
CA ILE A 16 -14.22 -2.14 0.09
C ILE A 16 -13.07 -1.52 -0.74
N LEU A 17 -12.23 -2.30 -1.42
CA LEU A 17 -11.26 -1.77 -2.37
C LEU A 17 -11.94 -1.08 -3.57
N ILE A 18 -13.06 -1.63 -4.08
CA ILE A 18 -13.92 -0.94 -5.06
C ILE A 18 -14.39 0.40 -4.48
N ARG A 19 -14.94 0.41 -3.25
CA ARG A 19 -15.40 1.65 -2.60
C ARG A 19 -14.27 2.67 -2.41
N MET A 20 -13.05 2.23 -2.11
CA MET A 20 -11.88 3.10 -2.06
C MET A 20 -11.53 3.67 -3.45
N PHE A 21 -11.71 2.94 -4.55
CA PHE A 21 -11.50 3.48 -5.89
C PHE A 21 -12.52 4.58 -6.26
N GLU A 22 -13.78 4.45 -5.82
CA GLU A 22 -14.81 5.49 -6.02
C GLU A 22 -14.46 6.82 -5.33
N ILE A 23 -13.92 6.72 -4.11
CA ILE A 23 -13.56 7.86 -3.26
C ILE A 23 -12.23 8.49 -3.73
N TYR A 24 -11.17 7.69 -3.76
CA TYR A 24 -9.78 8.16 -3.91
C TYR A 24 -9.27 8.18 -5.36
N LYS A 25 -10.02 7.59 -6.30
CA LYS A 25 -9.83 7.71 -7.76
C LYS A 25 -8.38 7.48 -8.23
N PRO A 26 -7.74 6.34 -7.89
CA PRO A 26 -6.34 6.06 -8.22
C PRO A 26 -6.12 5.96 -9.74
N ASN A 27 -5.46 6.95 -10.33
CA ASN A 27 -5.25 7.04 -11.77
C ASN A 27 -4.04 6.21 -12.25
N GLY A 28 -4.10 4.88 -12.05
CA GLY A 28 -3.02 3.95 -12.43
C GLY A 28 -1.76 4.03 -11.56
N ILE A 29 -1.80 4.78 -10.46
CA ILE A 29 -0.78 4.85 -9.40
C ILE A 29 -1.43 4.59 -8.05
N ASP A 30 -0.65 4.05 -7.12
CA ASP A 30 -1.08 3.85 -5.73
C ASP A 30 -0.75 5.05 -4.82
N TRP A 31 -1.12 4.92 -3.54
CA TRP A 31 -0.84 5.90 -2.49
C TRP A 31 0.65 6.09 -2.18
N MET A 32 1.53 5.35 -2.85
CA MET A 32 2.98 5.45 -2.72
C MET A 32 3.67 5.77 -4.06
N LEU A 33 2.91 6.20 -5.09
CA LEU A 33 3.35 6.52 -6.47
C LEU A 33 3.84 5.33 -7.32
N ASP A 34 3.71 4.08 -6.86
CA ASP A 34 4.06 2.93 -7.68
C ASP A 34 2.91 2.60 -8.65
N LYS A 35 3.26 2.25 -9.90
CA LYS A 35 2.28 2.10 -10.99
C LYS A 35 1.59 0.75 -10.98
N GLU A 36 0.27 0.77 -11.20
CA GLU A 36 -0.54 -0.42 -11.46
C GLU A 36 -0.07 -1.11 -12.74
N THR A 37 0.07 -2.44 -12.69
CA THR A 37 0.22 -3.27 -13.89
C THR A 37 -0.35 -4.67 -13.64
N LYS A 38 -0.51 -5.46 -14.72
CA LYS A 38 -0.84 -6.91 -14.65
C LYS A 38 0.07 -7.77 -13.75
N LYS A 39 1.25 -7.28 -13.35
CA LYS A 39 2.17 -7.94 -12.39
C LYS A 39 2.30 -7.18 -11.06
N ASN A 40 1.78 -5.96 -10.99
CA ASN A 40 1.82 -5.05 -9.85
C ASN A 40 0.42 -4.45 -9.64
N MET A 41 -0.58 -5.32 -9.46
CA MET A 41 -1.97 -4.90 -9.35
C MET A 41 -2.19 -4.12 -8.06
N PHE A 42 -3.25 -3.30 -8.02
CA PHE A 42 -3.74 -2.76 -6.76
C PHE A 42 -4.16 -3.88 -5.80
N THR A 43 -3.82 -3.65 -4.54
CA THR A 43 -4.11 -4.50 -3.39
C THR A 43 -4.55 -3.61 -2.23
N PHE A 44 -5.03 -4.25 -1.18
CA PHE A 44 -5.65 -3.56 -0.05
C PHE A 44 -4.79 -3.74 1.20
N HIS A 45 -4.22 -2.64 1.69
CA HIS A 45 -3.39 -2.62 2.90
C HIS A 45 -4.20 -2.31 4.16
N HIS A 46 -3.72 -2.76 5.32
CA HIS A 46 -4.32 -2.57 6.64
C HIS A 46 -3.44 -1.62 7.46
N ILE A 47 -3.90 -0.38 7.70
CA ILE A 47 -3.15 0.63 8.47
C ILE A 47 -2.94 0.17 9.92
N THR A 48 -4.04 -0.19 10.59
CA THR A 48 -4.02 -1.12 11.73
C THR A 48 -4.13 -2.53 11.18
N GLU A 49 -3.15 -3.38 11.45
CA GLU A 49 -3.08 -4.77 10.96
C GLU A 49 -4.20 -5.65 11.51
N GLU A 50 -4.67 -6.62 10.72
CA GLU A 50 -5.71 -7.59 11.11
C GLU A 50 -5.37 -8.34 12.41
N ARG A 51 -4.10 -8.76 12.58
CA ARG A 51 -3.59 -9.41 13.82
C ARG A 51 -3.66 -8.53 15.07
N CYS A 52 -3.84 -7.22 14.91
CA CYS A 52 -4.00 -6.23 15.97
C CYS A 52 -5.46 -5.76 16.12
N GLY A 53 -6.43 -6.47 15.54
CA GLY A 53 -7.85 -6.07 15.54
C GLY A 53 -8.23 -5.10 14.41
N GLY A 54 -7.34 -4.87 13.45
CA GLY A 54 -7.59 -4.08 12.25
C GLY A 54 -8.75 -4.61 11.43
N LYS A 55 -9.64 -3.71 11.01
CA LYS A 55 -10.87 -4.07 10.27
C LYS A 55 -10.71 -3.84 8.77
N ARG A 56 -11.42 -4.64 7.97
CA ARG A 56 -11.58 -4.46 6.51
C ARG A 56 -12.62 -3.35 6.20
N ILE A 57 -12.27 -2.10 6.52
CA ILE A 57 -13.09 -0.89 6.30
C ILE A 57 -12.28 0.21 5.60
N VAL A 58 -12.95 1.19 4.99
CA VAL A 58 -12.29 2.25 4.20
C VAL A 58 -11.25 3.01 5.03
N GLU A 59 -11.65 3.37 6.25
CA GLU A 59 -10.93 4.23 7.20
C GLU A 59 -9.62 3.61 7.72
N ASN A 60 -9.51 2.27 7.62
CA ASN A 60 -8.34 1.49 7.99
C ASN A 60 -7.57 0.95 6.76
N GLY A 61 -8.01 1.31 5.55
CA GLY A 61 -7.46 0.83 4.30
C GLY A 61 -6.43 1.78 3.69
N ALA A 62 -5.45 1.24 2.97
CA ALA A 62 -4.70 1.99 1.96
C ALA A 62 -4.70 1.25 0.62
N ILE A 63 -4.80 2.01 -0.48
CA ILE A 63 -4.63 1.48 -1.84
C ILE A 63 -3.14 1.40 -2.13
N LEU A 64 -2.56 0.20 -2.08
CA LEU A 64 -1.15 -0.07 -2.42
C LEU A 64 -1.06 -1.09 -3.55
N THR A 65 -0.11 -0.93 -4.47
CA THR A 65 0.29 -2.03 -5.36
C THR A 65 1.11 -3.08 -4.60
N ILE A 66 1.24 -4.28 -5.17
CA ILE A 66 2.04 -5.39 -4.62
C ILE A 66 3.48 -4.94 -4.27
N ALA A 67 4.10 -4.10 -5.10
CA ALA A 67 5.44 -3.56 -4.88
C ALA A 67 5.52 -2.68 -3.64
N SER A 68 4.61 -1.70 -3.52
CA SER A 68 4.57 -0.81 -2.35
C SER A 68 4.17 -1.54 -1.07
N HIS A 69 3.29 -2.54 -1.14
CA HIS A 69 3.00 -3.44 -0.02
C HIS A 69 4.26 -4.16 0.48
N ASN A 70 5.04 -4.74 -0.43
CA ASN A 70 6.28 -5.44 -0.09
C ASN A 70 7.38 -4.50 0.42
N PHE A 71 7.45 -3.28 -0.12
CA PHE A 71 8.36 -2.23 0.37
C PHE A 71 7.97 -1.76 1.77
N LEU A 72 6.67 -1.57 2.05
CA LEU A 72 6.18 -1.21 3.39
C LEU A 72 6.45 -2.34 4.41
N ASN A 73 6.22 -3.60 4.05
CA ASN A 73 6.59 -4.76 4.87
C ASN A 73 8.11 -4.85 5.11
N TYR A 74 8.95 -4.39 4.17
CA TYR A 74 10.39 -4.25 4.38
C TYR A 74 10.71 -3.12 5.37
N LEU A 75 10.00 -1.99 5.32
CA LEU A 75 10.16 -0.90 6.28
C LEU A 75 9.75 -1.31 7.70
N ASP A 76 8.65 -2.03 7.90
CA ASP A 76 8.25 -2.55 9.22
C ASP A 76 9.42 -3.28 9.92
N VAL A 77 10.07 -4.17 9.18
CA VAL A 77 11.14 -5.06 9.69
C VAL A 77 12.52 -4.38 9.77
N LYS A 78 12.73 -3.18 9.19
CA LYS A 78 14.07 -2.57 9.02
C LYS A 78 14.20 -1.08 9.32
N ARG A 79 13.09 -0.34 9.24
CA ARG A 79 12.96 1.13 9.34
C ARG A 79 11.55 1.45 9.86
N ARG A 80 11.21 0.89 11.03
CA ARG A 80 9.86 0.95 11.62
C ARG A 80 9.34 2.39 11.75
N GLU A 81 10.23 3.36 11.95
CA GLU A 81 9.89 4.78 11.98
C GLU A 81 9.27 5.26 10.64
N LEU A 82 9.83 4.83 9.51
CA LEU A 82 9.32 5.20 8.18
C LEU A 82 8.04 4.43 7.80
N TYR A 83 7.85 3.23 8.35
CA TYR A 83 6.59 2.50 8.25
C TYR A 83 5.47 3.24 8.99
N GLU A 84 5.75 3.78 10.18
CA GLU A 84 4.77 4.53 10.98
C GLU A 84 4.48 5.91 10.37
N GLU A 85 5.48 6.62 9.85
CA GLU A 85 5.30 7.84 9.06
C GLU A 85 4.37 7.62 7.84
N LEU A 86 4.58 6.55 7.06
CA LEU A 86 3.72 6.24 5.90
C LEU A 86 2.30 5.85 6.30
N ASN A 87 2.14 5.02 7.34
CA ASN A 87 0.81 4.65 7.84
C ASN A 87 0.04 5.84 8.42
N TYR A 88 0.75 6.79 9.04
CA TYR A 88 0.16 8.06 9.46
C TYR A 88 -0.31 8.90 8.26
N LEU A 89 0.48 9.00 7.18
CA LEU A 89 0.03 9.67 5.95
C LEU A 89 -1.21 8.99 5.33
N PHE A 90 -1.28 7.66 5.33
CA PHE A 90 -2.47 6.93 4.86
C PHE A 90 -3.71 7.22 5.71
N TYR A 91 -3.54 7.32 7.03
CA TYR A 91 -4.61 7.70 7.96
C TYR A 91 -5.07 9.16 7.73
N CYS A 92 -4.14 10.10 7.56
CA CYS A 92 -4.46 11.49 7.21
C CYS A 92 -5.19 11.59 5.86
N LEU A 93 -4.81 10.79 4.86
CA LEU A 93 -5.51 10.73 3.58
C LEU A 93 -6.94 10.18 3.73
N ASN A 94 -7.14 9.14 4.56
CA ASN A 94 -8.49 8.65 4.86
C ASN A 94 -9.39 9.70 5.52
N ILE A 95 -8.86 10.57 6.39
CA ILE A 95 -9.63 11.67 7.00
C ILE A 95 -10.17 12.64 5.94
N THR A 96 -9.45 12.86 4.82
CA THR A 96 -9.91 13.80 3.78
C THR A 96 -11.16 13.34 3.03
N GLY A 97 -11.39 12.02 2.95
CA GLY A 97 -12.43 11.44 2.08
C GLY A 97 -12.28 11.79 0.60
N ALA A 98 -11.09 12.20 0.14
CA ALA A 98 -10.83 12.77 -1.17
C ALA A 98 -9.54 12.23 -1.81
N PRO A 99 -9.39 12.27 -3.15
CA PRO A 99 -8.17 11.82 -3.84
C PRO A 99 -6.89 12.49 -3.31
N PRO A 100 -5.76 11.77 -3.24
CA PRO A 100 -4.49 12.30 -2.74
C PRO A 100 -4.00 13.51 -3.54
N THR A 101 -3.52 14.52 -2.82
CA THR A 101 -2.98 15.78 -3.37
C THR A 101 -1.51 15.65 -3.77
N GLU A 102 -1.00 16.63 -4.52
CA GLU A 102 0.44 16.71 -4.80
C GLU A 102 1.29 16.81 -3.52
N ASP A 103 0.82 17.51 -2.49
CA ASP A 103 1.57 17.68 -1.25
C ASP A 103 1.64 16.40 -0.41
N TYR A 104 0.56 15.62 -0.40
CA TYR A 104 0.59 14.24 0.11
C TYR A 104 1.68 13.42 -0.61
N PHE A 105 1.75 13.51 -1.94
CA PHE A 105 2.75 12.79 -2.72
C PHE A 105 4.19 13.31 -2.53
N LYS A 106 4.40 14.60 -2.24
CA LYS A 106 5.71 15.17 -1.89
C LYS A 106 6.24 14.59 -0.58
N GLU A 107 5.40 14.47 0.46
CA GLU A 107 5.79 13.86 1.74
C GLU A 107 6.03 12.35 1.60
N VAL A 108 5.23 11.63 0.81
CA VAL A 108 5.49 10.22 0.44
C VAL A 108 6.85 10.04 -0.24
N LEU A 109 7.21 10.90 -1.19
CA LEU A 109 8.52 10.85 -1.88
C LEU A 109 9.68 11.05 -0.91
N LYS A 110 9.61 12.10 -0.07
CA LYS A 110 10.57 12.42 0.98
C LYS A 110 10.83 11.22 1.93
N ILE A 111 9.80 10.47 2.30
CA ILE A 111 9.96 9.24 3.11
C ILE A 111 10.59 8.10 2.30
N LYS A 112 10.15 7.88 1.05
CA LYS A 112 10.78 6.89 0.14
C LYS A 112 12.26 7.21 -0.12
N GLU A 113 12.65 8.48 -0.18
CA GLU A 113 14.05 8.92 -0.30
C GLU A 113 14.86 8.68 0.98
N ASN A 114 14.32 8.99 2.16
CA ASN A 114 14.94 8.68 3.47
C ASN A 114 15.19 7.16 3.64
N ALA A 115 14.25 6.32 3.19
CA ALA A 115 14.43 4.87 3.15
C ALA A 115 15.62 4.45 2.29
N LEU A 116 15.74 5.01 1.08
CA LEU A 116 16.75 4.64 0.08
C LEU A 116 18.14 5.27 0.32
N ALA A 117 18.22 6.43 0.99
CA ALA A 117 19.47 7.16 1.21
C ALA A 117 20.53 6.31 1.94
N ARG A 118 20.13 5.58 3.00
CA ARG A 118 21.02 4.67 3.75
C ARG A 118 21.42 3.42 2.96
N VAL A 119 20.68 3.03 1.93
CA VAL A 119 21.08 1.94 1.02
C VAL A 119 22.23 2.39 0.12
N ARG A 120 22.16 3.62 -0.42
CA ARG A 120 23.23 4.21 -1.25
C ARG A 120 24.52 4.46 -0.45
N GLY A 121 24.42 4.71 0.86
CA GLY A 121 25.56 4.89 1.75
C GLY A 121 26.48 3.66 1.94
N LYS A 122 26.10 2.46 1.49
CA LYS A 122 26.92 1.23 1.60
C LYS A 122 27.64 0.81 0.32
N LYS A 123 28.16 1.78 -0.46
CA LYS A 123 29.17 1.52 -1.52
C LYS A 123 30.42 2.39 -1.40
N LYS A 124 31.27 2.04 -0.44
CA LYS A 124 32.73 2.13 -0.55
C LYS A 124 33.36 0.88 0.07
N PHE A 125 33.66 -0.10 -0.78
CA PHE A 125 34.79 -0.98 -0.60
C PHE A 125 35.77 -0.62 -1.73
N TYR A 126 37.06 -0.59 -1.40
CA TYR A 126 38.15 -0.31 -2.33
C TYR A 126 38.47 -1.56 -3.16
#